data_AF-A0A935Y3B8-F1
#
_entry.id   AF-A0A935Y3B8-F1
#
_cell.length_a   1.000
_cell.length_b   1.000
_cell.length_c   1.000
_cell.angle_alpha   90.00
_cell.angle_beta   90.00
_cell.angle_gamma   90.00
#
_symmetry.space_group_name_H-M   'P 1'
#
loop_
_entity.id
_entity.type
_entity.pdbx_description
1 polymer ?
#
loop_
_entity_poly.entity_id
_entity_poly.type
_entity_poly.pdbx_seq_one_letter_code
_entity_poly.pdbx_strand_id
1 'polypeptide(L)'
;MKEAQAKMKHFPEKQQLFTLQTNVQYYSETGEAKSFVKSAKTYVSKIAKNDATKLYETAQTALKYFKGNTMVMSAAEKWSKKAMENGGQAHQYLNYALILDENKKRAKAIEILKMAKTLPCDKPEVIGTIDYLLNDYQK
;
A
#
# COMPACT_ATOMS: atom_id res chain seq x y z
N MET A 1 10.50 -10.86 19.01
CA MET A 1 10.43 -11.23 17.58
C MET A 1 11.45 -12.29 17.16
N LYS A 2 12.75 -12.14 17.47
CA LYS A 2 13.80 -13.07 16.99
C LYS A 2 13.59 -14.53 17.38
N GLU A 3 13.11 -14.80 18.60
CA GLU A 3 12.82 -16.17 19.06
C GLU A 3 11.64 -16.83 18.33
N ALA A 4 10.60 -16.07 18.00
CA ALA A 4 9.46 -16.56 17.24
C ALA A 4 9.85 -16.94 15.80
N GLN A 5 10.70 -16.12 15.16
CA GLN A 5 11.27 -16.43 13.84
C GLN A 5 12.19 -17.67 13.87
N ALA A 6 12.91 -17.88 14.98
CA ALA A 6 13.80 -19.03 15.15
C ALA A 6 13.05 -20.37 15.32
N LYS A 7 11.84 -20.37 15.91
CA LYS A 7 11.01 -21.58 16.06
C LYS A 7 10.43 -22.11 14.74
N MET A 8 10.44 -21.31 13.67
CA MET A 8 9.93 -21.71 12.36
C MET A 8 10.95 -22.43 11.46
N LYS A 9 12.16 -22.70 11.95
CA LYS A 9 13.26 -23.32 11.18
C LYS A 9 12.88 -24.62 10.45
N HIS A 10 11.88 -25.35 10.92
CA HIS A 10 11.42 -26.59 10.30
C HIS A 10 10.49 -26.40 9.08
N PHE A 11 10.09 -25.16 8.77
CA PHE A 11 9.25 -24.82 7.60
C PHE A 11 9.84 -23.61 6.85
N PRO A 12 10.85 -23.80 5.99
CA PRO A 12 11.63 -22.71 5.39
C PRO A 12 10.80 -21.66 4.66
N GLU A 13 9.79 -22.07 3.89
CA GLU A 13 8.91 -21.15 3.16
C GLU A 13 8.04 -20.32 4.11
N LYS A 14 7.47 -20.97 5.13
CA LYS A 14 6.66 -20.29 6.16
C LYS A 14 7.51 -19.35 7.00
N GLN A 15 8.75 -19.74 7.32
CA GLN A 15 9.70 -18.91 8.04
C GLN A 15 10.05 -17.65 7.24
N GLN A 16 10.30 -17.78 5.94
CA GLN A 16 10.61 -16.64 5.08
C GLN A 16 9.43 -15.67 5.00
N LEU A 17 8.20 -16.19 4.81
CA LEU A 17 6.99 -15.38 4.83
C LEU A 17 6.84 -14.61 6.15
N PHE A 18 6.91 -15.33 7.27
CA PHE A 18 6.76 -14.74 8.61
C PHE A 18 7.83 -13.68 8.89
N THR A 19 9.09 -13.96 8.52
CA THR A 19 10.20 -13.01 8.69
C THR A 19 9.98 -11.74 7.89
N LEU A 20 9.55 -11.85 6.64
CA LEU A 20 9.31 -10.69 5.79
C LEU A 20 8.12 -9.86 6.28
N GLN A 21 7.02 -10.49 6.68
CA GLN A 21 5.84 -9.80 7.23
C GLN A 21 6.18 -9.08 8.54
N THR A 22 6.84 -9.78 9.47
CA THR A 22 7.23 -9.19 10.77
C THR A 22 8.22 -8.05 10.61
N ASN A 23 9.16 -8.13 9.66
CA ASN A 23 10.07 -7.02 9.37
C ASN A 23 9.34 -5.80 8.79
N VAL A 24 8.43 -6.00 7.83
CA VAL A 24 7.62 -4.90 7.28
C VAL A 24 6.82 -4.21 8.39
N GLN A 25 6.16 -4.99 9.25
CA GLN A 25 5.41 -4.47 10.38
C GLN A 25 6.33 -3.70 11.35
N TYR A 26 7.40 -4.34 11.82
CA TYR A 26 8.33 -3.77 12.78
C TYR A 26 8.93 -2.45 12.28
N TYR A 27 9.42 -2.40 11.05
CA TYR A 27 10.01 -1.17 10.50
C TYR A 27 8.96 -0.09 10.24
N SER A 28 7.72 -0.46 9.93
CA SER A 28 6.63 0.51 9.81
C SER A 28 6.27 1.16 11.15
N GLU A 29 6.21 0.38 12.23
CA GLU A 29 5.88 0.87 13.57
C GLU A 29 7.02 1.64 14.23
N THR A 30 8.28 1.33 13.88
CA THR A 30 9.46 2.02 14.40
C THR A 30 9.89 3.23 13.58
N GLY A 31 9.22 3.52 12.46
CA GLY A 31 9.53 4.68 11.61
C GLY A 31 10.81 4.53 10.79
N GLU A 32 11.35 3.33 10.66
CA GLU A 32 12.62 3.05 9.98
C GLU A 32 12.45 2.98 8.45
N ALA A 33 12.29 4.14 7.82
CA ALA A 33 11.89 4.26 6.40
C ALA A 33 12.77 3.46 5.42
N LYS A 34 14.10 3.50 5.56
CA LYS A 34 15.02 2.76 4.68
C LYS A 34 14.86 1.24 4.84
N SER A 35 14.76 0.78 6.08
CA SER A 35 14.59 -0.63 6.43
C SER A 35 13.22 -1.15 6.02
N PHE A 36 12.18 -0.32 6.15
CA PHE A 36 10.85 -0.58 5.64
C PHE A 36 10.88 -0.79 4.12
N VAL A 37 11.42 0.16 3.34
CA VAL A 37 11.46 0.04 1.87
C VAL A 37 12.22 -1.20 1.43
N LYS A 38 13.35 -1.54 2.07
CA LYS A 38 14.12 -2.75 1.77
C LYS A 38 13.31 -4.02 2.03
N SER A 39 12.67 -4.10 3.20
CA SER A 39 11.85 -5.25 3.59
C SER A 39 10.61 -5.39 2.71
N ALA A 40 9.90 -4.29 2.47
CA ALA A 40 8.70 -4.24 1.65
C ALA A 40 9.00 -4.58 0.18
N LYS A 41 10.10 -4.09 -0.41
CA LYS A 41 10.52 -4.53 -1.76
C LYS A 41 10.78 -6.03 -1.83
N THR A 42 11.42 -6.59 -0.80
CA THR A 42 11.69 -8.03 -0.74
C THR A 42 10.39 -8.82 -0.61
N TYR A 43 9.50 -8.40 0.29
CA TYR A 43 8.16 -8.97 0.44
C TYR A 43 7.37 -8.92 -0.87
N VAL A 44 7.36 -7.76 -1.54
CA VAL A 44 6.64 -7.59 -2.80
C VAL A 44 7.21 -8.49 -3.90
N SER A 45 8.53 -8.60 -4.03
CA SER A 45 9.13 -9.44 -5.08
C SER A 45 8.95 -10.95 -4.85
N LYS A 46 9.03 -11.41 -3.60
CA LYS A 46 9.02 -12.84 -3.28
C LYS A 46 7.64 -13.38 -2.95
N ILE A 47 6.82 -12.59 -2.27
CA ILE A 47 5.55 -13.01 -1.69
C ILE A 47 4.37 -12.36 -2.42
N ALA A 48 4.30 -11.03 -2.48
CA ALA A 48 3.13 -10.36 -3.06
C ALA A 48 3.04 -10.59 -4.58
N LYS A 49 4.15 -10.46 -5.31
CA LYS A 49 4.24 -10.59 -6.76
C LYS A 49 3.18 -9.76 -7.49
N ASN A 50 2.08 -10.40 -7.90
CA ASN A 50 0.94 -9.81 -8.61
C ASN A 50 -0.36 -9.83 -7.79
N ASP A 51 -0.32 -10.34 -6.56
CA ASP A 51 -1.45 -10.37 -5.62
C ASP A 51 -1.86 -8.94 -5.26
N ALA A 52 -3.01 -8.52 -5.78
CA ALA A 52 -3.51 -7.16 -5.63
C ALA A 52 -3.75 -6.78 -4.16
N THR A 53 -4.23 -7.73 -3.36
CA THR A 53 -4.51 -7.51 -1.93
C THR A 53 -3.22 -7.24 -1.16
N LYS A 54 -2.19 -8.10 -1.33
CA LYS A 54 -0.90 -7.90 -0.64
C LYS A 54 -0.19 -6.63 -1.07
N LEU A 55 -0.27 -6.28 -2.36
CA LEU A 55 0.27 -5.02 -2.90
C LEU A 55 -0.45 -3.81 -2.29
N TYR A 56 -1.78 -3.87 -2.23
CA TYR A 56 -2.61 -2.85 -1.59
C TYR A 56 -2.25 -2.67 -0.12
N GLU A 57 -2.19 -3.74 0.67
CA GLU A 57 -1.84 -3.71 2.10
C GLU A 57 -0.45 -3.11 2.33
N THR A 58 0.52 -3.48 1.50
CA THR A 58 1.90 -2.93 1.59
C THR A 58 1.91 -1.43 1.32
N ALA A 59 1.19 -0.99 0.28
CA ALA A 59 1.09 0.44 -0.07
C ALA A 59 0.30 1.24 0.98
N GLN A 60 -0.77 0.67 1.53
CA GLN A 60 -1.55 1.28 2.59
C GLN A 60 -0.73 1.45 3.87
N THR A 61 0.07 0.44 4.23
CA THR A 61 1.02 0.52 5.36
C THR A 61 2.02 1.64 5.15
N ALA A 62 2.57 1.76 3.93
CA ALA A 62 3.47 2.84 3.57
C ALA A 62 2.81 4.21 3.77
N LEU A 63 1.59 4.40 3.25
CA LEU A 63 0.82 5.64 3.38
C LEU A 63 0.51 6.00 4.83
N LYS A 64 0.12 5.00 5.64
CA LYS A 64 -0.25 5.17 7.05
C LYS A 64 0.93 5.65 7.91
N TYR A 65 2.10 5.03 7.78
CA TYR A 65 3.22 5.26 8.69
C TYR A 65 4.27 6.25 8.17
N PHE A 66 4.30 6.49 6.85
CA PHE A 66 5.36 7.28 6.23
C PHE A 66 4.84 8.38 5.30
N LYS A 67 3.65 8.91 5.60
CA LYS A 67 3.09 10.08 4.92
C LYS A 67 4.14 11.21 4.82
N GLY A 68 4.27 11.85 3.65
CA GLY A 68 5.30 12.87 3.39
C GLY A 68 6.74 12.35 3.20
N ASN A 69 7.06 11.09 3.48
CA ASN A 69 8.39 10.54 3.18
C ASN A 69 8.50 10.18 1.69
N THR A 70 9.21 11.00 0.92
CA THR A 70 9.30 10.88 -0.55
C THR A 70 9.85 9.53 -1.02
N MET A 71 10.82 8.95 -0.30
CA MET A 71 11.40 7.65 -0.63
C MET A 71 10.37 6.52 -0.50
N VAL A 72 9.62 6.53 0.61
CA VAL A 72 8.60 5.52 0.89
C VAL A 72 7.41 5.71 -0.04
N MET A 73 6.95 6.94 -0.26
CA MET A 73 5.82 7.24 -1.13
C MET A 73 6.11 6.93 -2.61
N SER A 74 7.35 7.11 -3.07
CA SER A 74 7.77 6.67 -4.41
C SER A 74 7.69 5.15 -4.59
N ALA A 75 8.00 4.38 -3.55
CA ALA A 75 7.84 2.92 -3.57
C ALA A 75 6.36 2.52 -3.49
N ALA A 76 5.60 3.18 -2.61
CA ALA A 76 4.17 2.96 -2.43
C ALA A 76 3.39 3.16 -3.74
N GLU A 77 3.73 4.20 -4.51
CA GLU A 77 3.05 4.51 -5.79
C GLU A 77 3.12 3.34 -6.78
N LYS A 78 4.27 2.67 -6.85
CA LYS A 78 4.45 1.52 -7.75
C LYS A 78 3.60 0.33 -7.31
N TRP A 79 3.52 0.08 -6.01
CA TRP A 79 2.74 -1.03 -5.47
C TRP A 79 1.24 -0.76 -5.55
N SER A 80 0.78 0.44 -5.21
CA SER A 80 -0.63 0.81 -5.30
C SER A 80 -1.13 0.83 -6.73
N LYS A 81 -0.33 1.33 -7.68
CA LYS A 81 -0.66 1.27 -9.11
C LYS A 81 -0.89 -0.18 -9.55
N LYS A 82 0.04 -1.07 -9.20
CA LYS A 82 -0.06 -2.50 -9.56
C LYS A 82 -1.23 -3.20 -8.86
N ALA A 83 -1.52 -2.84 -7.60
CA ALA A 83 -2.70 -3.33 -6.89
C ALA A 83 -3.99 -2.95 -7.62
N MET A 84 -4.11 -1.68 -8.01
CA MET A 84 -5.24 -1.16 -8.79
C MET A 84 -5.37 -1.88 -10.14
N GLU A 85 -4.28 -2.02 -10.89
CA GLU A 85 -4.26 -2.68 -12.21
C GLU A 85 -4.67 -4.16 -12.13
N ASN A 86 -4.27 -4.87 -11.07
CA ASN A 86 -4.52 -6.30 -10.93
C ASN A 86 -5.84 -6.63 -10.22
N GLY A 87 -6.33 -5.76 -9.33
CA GLY A 87 -7.52 -6.03 -8.52
C GLY A 87 -8.76 -5.28 -8.98
N GLY A 88 -8.62 -4.07 -9.52
CA GLY A 88 -9.72 -3.31 -10.10
C GLY A 88 -10.77 -2.79 -9.11
N GLN A 89 -10.50 -2.80 -7.80
CA GLN A 89 -11.51 -2.45 -6.78
C GLN A 89 -11.44 -0.97 -6.39
N ALA A 90 -12.60 -0.35 -6.11
CA ALA A 90 -12.69 1.09 -5.79
C ALA A 90 -11.73 1.54 -4.67
N HIS A 91 -11.53 0.73 -3.63
CA HIS A 91 -10.60 1.05 -2.54
C HIS A 91 -9.12 1.04 -2.97
N GLN A 92 -8.76 0.25 -3.98
CA GLN A 92 -7.40 0.21 -4.53
C GLN A 92 -7.14 1.46 -5.38
N TYR A 93 -8.13 1.91 -6.15
CA TYR A 93 -8.08 3.19 -6.84
C TYR A 93 -7.94 4.35 -5.83
N LEU A 94 -8.77 4.36 -4.79
CA LEU A 94 -8.70 5.37 -3.73
C LEU A 94 -7.31 5.42 -3.08
N ASN A 95 -6.75 4.26 -2.70
CA ASN A 95 -5.41 4.21 -2.10
C ASN A 95 -4.31 4.70 -3.05
N TYR A 96 -4.39 4.36 -4.34
CA TYR A 96 -3.45 4.89 -5.33
C TYR A 96 -3.59 6.41 -5.50
N ALA A 97 -4.81 6.94 -5.53
CA ALA A 97 -5.04 8.37 -5.61
C ALA A 97 -4.47 9.13 -4.41
N LEU A 98 -4.64 8.60 -3.19
CA LEU A 98 -4.06 9.19 -1.98
C LEU A 98 -2.52 9.24 -2.05
N ILE A 99 -1.88 8.15 -2.52
CA ILE A 99 -0.42 8.11 -2.69
C ILE A 99 0.05 9.06 -3.79
N LEU A 100 -0.72 9.22 -4.88
CA LEU A 100 -0.43 10.20 -5.92
C LEU A 100 -0.46 11.63 -5.36
N ASP A 101 -1.44 11.96 -4.51
CA ASP A 101 -1.53 13.29 -3.89
C ASP A 101 -0.34 13.55 -2.95
N GLU A 102 0.06 12.55 -2.16
CA GLU A 102 1.29 12.62 -1.35
C GLU A 102 2.54 12.88 -2.19
N ASN A 103 2.60 12.27 -3.37
CA ASN A 103 3.67 12.50 -4.36
C ASN A 103 3.45 13.76 -5.22
N LYS A 104 2.57 14.68 -4.81
CA LYS A 104 2.29 15.96 -5.49
C LYS A 104 1.78 15.80 -6.92
N LYS A 105 1.17 14.66 -7.24
CA LYS A 105 0.55 14.33 -8.53
C LYS A 105 -0.97 14.49 -8.47
N ARG A 106 -1.45 15.60 -7.89
CA ARG A 106 -2.88 15.84 -7.62
C ARG A 106 -3.78 15.72 -8.84
N ALA A 107 -3.37 16.24 -10.00
CA ALA A 107 -4.15 16.11 -11.23
C ALA A 107 -4.45 14.64 -11.58
N LYS A 108 -3.43 13.77 -11.48
CA LYS A 108 -3.60 12.33 -11.67
C LYS A 108 -4.45 11.70 -10.57
N ALA A 109 -4.29 12.13 -9.32
CA ALA A 109 -5.13 11.66 -8.22
C ALA A 109 -6.62 11.91 -8.50
N ILE A 110 -6.98 13.09 -9.04
CA ILE A 110 -8.36 13.41 -9.45
C ILE A 110 -8.85 12.44 -10.55
N GLU A 111 -8.04 12.17 -11.56
CA GLU A 111 -8.39 11.21 -12.64
C GLU A 111 -8.66 9.82 -12.07
N ILE A 112 -7.79 9.33 -11.17
CA ILE A 112 -7.97 8.03 -10.51
C ILE A 112 -9.25 8.01 -9.66
N LEU A 113 -9.54 9.07 -8.90
CA LEU A 113 -10.75 9.17 -8.08
C LEU A 113 -12.03 9.19 -8.92
N LYS A 114 -12.01 9.88 -10.07
CA LYS A 114 -13.15 9.86 -11.02
C LYS A 114 -13.40 8.46 -11.55
N MET A 115 -12.34 7.71 -11.88
CA MET A 115 -12.48 6.30 -12.25
C MET A 115 -13.03 5.47 -11.09
N ALA A 116 -12.50 5.65 -9.88
CA ALA A 116 -12.94 4.95 -8.68
C ALA A 116 -14.46 5.10 -8.44
N LYS A 117 -15.01 6.31 -8.65
CA LYS A 117 -16.43 6.63 -8.50
C LYS A 117 -17.35 5.85 -9.45
N THR A 118 -16.84 5.40 -10.60
CA THR A 118 -17.62 4.61 -11.57
C THR A 118 -17.63 3.11 -11.26
N LEU A 119 -16.81 2.65 -10.32
CA LEU A 119 -16.71 1.23 -9.99
C LEU A 119 -17.80 0.81 -9.00
N PRO A 120 -18.36 -0.41 -9.14
CA PRO A 120 -19.21 -0.99 -8.11
C PRO A 120 -18.46 -1.08 -6.78
N CYS A 121 -19.07 -0.55 -5.71
CA CYS A 121 -18.52 -0.60 -4.37
C CYS A 121 -19.64 -0.74 -3.35
N ASP A 122 -19.52 -1.73 -2.47
CA ASP A 122 -20.44 -2.03 -1.36
C ASP A 122 -20.05 -1.33 -0.06
N LYS A 123 -18.95 -0.56 -0.07
CA LYS A 123 -18.37 0.11 1.10
C LYS A 123 -18.71 1.61 1.06
N PRO A 124 -19.76 2.05 1.77
CA PRO A 124 -20.19 3.46 1.74
C PRO A 124 -19.09 4.42 2.21
N GLU A 125 -18.20 3.98 3.09
CA GLU A 125 -17.06 4.77 3.57
C GLU A 125 -16.05 5.08 2.46
N VAL A 126 -15.85 4.14 1.50
CA VAL A 126 -14.96 4.34 0.36
C VAL A 126 -15.58 5.35 -0.60
N ILE A 127 -16.87 5.21 -0.90
CA ILE A 127 -17.62 6.12 -1.78
C ILE A 127 -17.62 7.55 -1.19
N GLY A 128 -17.98 7.68 0.09
CA GLY A 128 -18.01 8.96 0.78
C GLY A 128 -16.63 9.64 0.80
N THR A 129 -15.55 8.88 0.97
CA THR A 129 -14.18 9.41 0.90
C THR A 129 -13.83 9.89 -0.51
N ILE A 130 -14.21 9.15 -1.55
CA ILE A 130 -13.98 9.55 -2.95
C ILE A 130 -14.69 10.87 -3.26
N ASP A 131 -15.97 10.98 -2.88
CA ASP A 131 -16.76 12.19 -3.11
C ASP A 131 -16.21 13.40 -2.35
N TYR A 132 -15.82 13.20 -1.09
CA TYR A 132 -15.18 14.23 -0.29
C TYR A 132 -13.89 14.76 -0.95
N LEU A 133 -12.99 13.87 -1.36
CA LEU A 133 -11.71 14.25 -1.97
C LEU A 133 -11.89 14.93 -3.33
N LEU A 134 -12.84 14.48 -4.16
CA LEU A 134 -13.13 15.12 -5.43
C LEU A 134 -13.64 16.55 -5.27
N ASN A 135 -14.43 16.81 -4.23
CA ASN A 135 -14.90 18.16 -3.90
C ASN A 135 -13.80 19.02 -3.27
N ASP A 136 -12.96 18.43 -2.41
CA ASP A 136 -11.85 19.14 -1.76
C ASP A 136 -10.80 19.61 -2.77
N TYR A 137 -10.45 18.76 -3.74
CA TYR A 137 -9.45 19.08 -4.76
C TYR A 137 -9.89 20.15 -5.78
N GLN A 138 -11.16 20.56 -5.77
CA GLN A 138 -11.71 21.61 -6.65
C GLN A 138 -11.68 23.00 -6.00
N LYS A 139 -11.34 23.09 -4.71
CA LYS A 139 -11.19 24.35 -3.97
C LYS A 139 -9.77 24.88 -4.08
#